data_AF-N1MNS3-F1
#
_entry.id   AF-N1MNS3-F1
#
_cell.length_a   1.000
_cell.length_b   1.000
_cell.length_c   1.000
_cell.angle_alpha   90.00
_cell.angle_beta   90.00
_cell.angle_gamma   90.00
#
_symmetry.space_group_name_H-M   'P 1'
#
loop_
_entity.id
_entity.type
_entity.pdbx_description
1 polymer ?
#
loop_
_entity_poly.entity_id
_entity_poly.type
_entity_poly.pdbx_seq_one_letter_code
_entity_poly.pdbx_strand_id
1 'polypeptide(L)'
;MGRRPDLIDELIEHAGQRAGEILSAPDAAASLRHIGADRLSEIQRLETSPLATDQLVAVALRLAGSRTARGDVIEHLATYFRSPASTLEIEAQRRTIWQENRGELLPIDHAEAAAVEIEQAISDVVGVDSSEQLSRWAALYADLWCDPRLGASAHARRVMLAMVSVLHERSRLLAEGFNLRGIS
;
A
#
# COMPACT_ATOMS: atom_id res chain seq x y z
N MET A 1 15.54 -10.46 22.95
CA MET A 1 14.60 -10.52 21.82
C MET A 1 14.51 -9.14 21.23
N GLY A 2 15.07 -8.93 20.03
CA GLY A 2 14.95 -7.63 19.35
C GLY A 2 13.49 -7.39 18.96
N ARG A 3 12.98 -6.18 19.18
CA ARG A 3 11.67 -5.76 18.69
C ARG A 3 11.68 -5.92 17.17
N ARG A 4 10.76 -6.69 16.58
CA ARG A 4 10.58 -6.71 15.12
C ARG A 4 10.31 -5.26 14.65
N PRO A 5 10.88 -4.83 13.52
CA PRO A 5 10.55 -3.52 12.97
C PRO A 5 9.04 -3.45 12.69
N ASP A 6 8.50 -2.23 12.69
CA ASP A 6 7.12 -2.02 12.27
C ASP A 6 7.00 -2.34 10.76
N LEU A 7 5.91 -3.00 10.36
CA LEU A 7 5.72 -3.40 8.96
C LEU A 7 5.75 -2.16 8.03
N ILE A 8 5.19 -1.04 8.49
CA ILE A 8 5.23 0.20 7.71
C ILE A 8 6.66 0.72 7.50
N ASP A 9 7.55 0.58 8.49
CA ASP A 9 8.94 1.01 8.38
C ASP A 9 9.70 0.17 7.36
N GLU A 10 9.49 -1.16 7.36
CA GLU A 10 10.06 -2.09 6.37
C GLU A 10 9.59 -1.72 4.95
N LEU A 11 8.30 -1.43 4.79
CA LEU A 11 7.72 -1.06 3.50
C LEU A 11 8.19 0.32 3.01
N ILE A 12 8.38 1.28 3.92
CA ILE A 12 8.95 2.59 3.60
C ILE A 12 10.37 2.45 3.07
N GLU A 13 11.21 1.64 3.73
CA GLU A 13 12.58 1.41 3.28
C GLU A 13 12.60 0.78 1.89
N HIS A 14 11.82 -0.29 1.68
CA HIS A 14 11.73 -0.97 0.39
C HIS A 14 11.19 -0.06 -0.72
N ALA A 15 10.14 0.73 -0.43
CA ALA A 15 9.58 1.68 -1.39
C ALA A 15 10.57 2.79 -1.76
N GLY A 16 11.34 3.29 -0.78
CA GLY A 16 12.38 4.27 -1.01
C GLY A 16 13.52 3.73 -1.88
N GLN A 17 13.96 2.49 -1.65
CA GLN A 17 14.95 1.80 -2.49
C GLN A 17 14.45 1.67 -3.94
N ARG A 18 13.24 1.12 -4.13
CA ARG A 18 12.62 0.96 -5.45
C ARG A 18 12.45 2.30 -6.18
N ALA A 19 12.02 3.35 -5.48
CA ALA A 19 11.93 4.69 -6.06
C ALA A 19 13.30 5.24 -6.46
N GLY A 20 14.35 5.02 -5.63
CA GLY A 20 15.72 5.38 -5.93
C GLY A 20 16.26 4.70 -7.19
N GLU A 21 15.96 3.41 -7.38
CA GLU A 21 16.30 2.67 -8.60
C GLU A 21 15.63 3.27 -9.84
N ILE A 22 14.32 3.55 -9.76
CA ILE A 22 13.57 4.19 -10.85
C ILE A 22 14.18 5.54 -11.21
N LEU A 23 14.49 6.37 -10.21
CA LEU A 23 15.02 7.72 -10.40
C LEU A 23 16.47 7.74 -10.92
N SER A 24 17.22 6.67 -10.68
CA SER A 24 18.60 6.52 -11.17
C SER A 24 18.68 6.11 -12.64
N ALA A 25 17.56 5.74 -13.26
CA ALA A 25 17.52 5.41 -14.68
C ALA A 25 17.76 6.66 -15.56
N PRO A 26 18.52 6.54 -16.67
CA PRO A 26 18.96 7.69 -17.48
C PRO A 26 17.81 8.53 -18.07
N ASP A 27 16.61 7.96 -18.21
CA ASP A 27 15.42 8.64 -18.74
C ASP A 27 14.27 8.76 -17.72
N ALA A 28 14.54 8.53 -16.44
CA ALA A 28 13.52 8.45 -15.38
C ALA A 28 12.52 9.63 -15.41
N ALA A 29 13.03 10.86 -15.52
CA ALA A 29 12.19 12.05 -15.53
C ALA A 29 11.25 12.15 -16.74
N ALA A 30 11.67 11.64 -17.90
CA ALA A 30 10.82 11.58 -19.10
C ALA A 30 9.79 10.47 -18.96
N SER A 31 10.22 9.28 -18.52
CA SER A 31 9.34 8.11 -18.31
C SER A 31 8.25 8.39 -17.29
N LEU A 32 8.57 9.01 -16.15
CA LEU A 32 7.59 9.34 -15.11
C LEU A 32 6.53 10.37 -15.56
N ARG A 33 6.84 11.21 -16.56
CA ARG A 33 5.90 12.18 -17.14
C ARG A 33 5.17 11.64 -18.35
N HIS A 34 5.61 10.51 -18.90
CA HIS A 34 4.98 9.90 -20.05
C HIS A 34 3.57 9.47 -19.68
N ILE A 35 2.61 9.79 -20.55
CA ILE A 35 1.21 9.41 -20.40
C ILE A 35 0.96 8.22 -21.32
N GLY A 36 0.59 7.10 -20.72
CA GLY A 36 0.27 5.87 -21.45
C GLY A 36 -1.03 5.94 -22.25
N ALA A 37 -1.34 4.87 -22.96
CA ALA A 37 -2.58 4.74 -23.73
C ALA A 37 -3.85 4.79 -22.83
N ASP A 38 -3.70 4.38 -21.57
CA ASP A 38 -4.68 4.48 -20.48
C ASP A 38 -4.86 5.91 -19.94
N ARG A 39 -4.13 6.89 -20.49
CA ARG A 39 -4.09 8.29 -20.06
C ARG A 39 -3.55 8.49 -18.64
N LEU A 40 -2.80 7.52 -18.13
CA LEU A 40 -2.16 7.60 -16.82
C LEU A 40 -0.64 7.75 -16.98
N SER A 41 -0.04 8.54 -16.09
CA SER A 41 1.40 8.48 -15.82
C SER A 41 1.75 7.26 -14.97
N GLU A 42 3.03 6.91 -14.88
CA GLU A 42 3.49 5.81 -14.03
C GLU A 42 3.13 6.01 -12.55
N ILE A 43 3.26 7.24 -12.03
CA ILE A 43 2.87 7.56 -10.66
C ILE A 43 1.37 7.34 -10.47
N GLN A 44 0.54 7.75 -11.42
CA GLN A 44 -0.90 7.54 -11.35
C GLN A 44 -1.28 6.06 -11.46
N ARG A 45 -0.56 5.25 -12.26
CA ARG A 45 -0.76 3.80 -12.28
C ARG A 45 -0.52 3.19 -10.90
N LEU A 46 0.58 3.55 -10.24
CA LEU A 46 0.85 3.12 -8.87
C LEU A 46 -0.27 3.57 -7.90
N GLU A 47 -0.80 4.77 -8.06
CA GLU A 47 -1.92 5.28 -7.24
C GLU A 47 -3.25 4.56 -7.47
N THR A 48 -3.40 3.85 -8.59
CA THR A 48 -4.54 2.96 -8.83
C THR A 48 -4.38 1.57 -8.22
N SER A 49 -3.16 1.14 -7.90
CA SER A 49 -2.90 -0.15 -7.24
C SER A 49 -3.35 -0.14 -5.78
N PRO A 50 -4.05 -1.16 -5.26
CA PRO A 50 -4.40 -1.23 -3.85
C PRO A 50 -3.22 -1.66 -2.95
N LEU A 51 -2.07 -2.01 -3.53
CA LEU A 51 -0.92 -2.51 -2.77
C LEU A 51 -0.21 -1.37 -2.03
N ALA A 52 0.03 -1.55 -0.73
CA ALA A 52 0.71 -0.55 0.09
C ALA A 52 2.12 -0.24 -0.44
N THR A 53 2.81 -1.25 -0.99
CA THR A 53 4.13 -1.11 -1.63
C THR A 53 4.09 -0.12 -2.79
N ASP A 54 3.13 -0.28 -3.72
CA ASP A 54 3.00 0.62 -4.87
C ASP A 54 2.58 2.03 -4.44
N GLN A 55 1.67 2.14 -3.47
CA GLN A 55 1.25 3.43 -2.93
C GLN A 55 2.42 4.20 -2.29
N LEU A 56 3.27 3.52 -1.52
CA LEU A 56 4.46 4.14 -0.93
C LEU A 56 5.50 4.54 -1.97
N VAL A 57 5.66 3.75 -3.04
CA VAL A 57 6.53 4.11 -4.18
C VAL A 57 5.99 5.36 -4.89
N ALA A 58 4.67 5.44 -5.11
CA ALA A 58 4.06 6.63 -5.70
C ALA A 58 4.34 7.89 -4.87
N VAL A 59 4.21 7.79 -3.54
CA VAL A 59 4.53 8.89 -2.62
C VAL A 59 6.01 9.27 -2.71
N ALA A 60 6.92 8.29 -2.68
CA ALA A 60 8.35 8.53 -2.81
C ALA A 60 8.71 9.28 -4.10
N LEU A 61 8.14 8.86 -5.24
CA LEU A 61 8.35 9.49 -6.54
C LEU A 61 7.80 10.92 -6.57
N ARG A 62 6.63 11.18 -5.97
CA ARG A 62 6.09 12.54 -5.86
C ARG A 62 6.96 13.45 -4.98
N LEU A 63 7.45 12.93 -3.85
CA LEU A 63 8.36 13.66 -2.96
C LEU A 63 9.65 14.04 -3.68
N ALA A 64 10.26 13.09 -4.40
CA ALA A 64 11.47 13.31 -5.19
C ALA A 64 11.28 14.32 -6.34
N GLY A 65 10.09 14.36 -6.95
CA GLY A 65 9.74 15.35 -7.98
C GLY A 65 9.49 16.76 -7.45
N SER A 66 9.33 16.93 -6.13
CA SER A 66 9.11 18.25 -5.53
C SER A 66 10.41 19.07 -5.51
N ARG A 67 10.37 20.34 -5.92
CA ARG A 67 11.56 21.23 -6.01
C ARG A 67 12.27 21.43 -4.66
N THR A 68 11.61 21.08 -3.57
CA THR A 68 12.08 21.20 -2.19
C THR A 68 12.91 19.99 -1.72
N ALA A 69 12.83 18.85 -2.40
CA ALA A 69 13.54 17.63 -2.02
C ALA A 69 14.87 17.51 -2.78
N ARG A 70 15.97 17.96 -2.18
CA ARG A 70 17.33 17.51 -2.52
C ARG A 70 17.83 16.63 -1.40
N GLY A 71 18.08 15.34 -1.67
CA GLY A 71 18.48 14.39 -0.62
C GLY A 71 18.08 12.96 -0.95
N ASP A 72 18.38 12.06 -0.02
CA ASP A 72 18.03 10.64 -0.10
C ASP A 72 16.51 10.45 -0.05
N VAL A 73 15.97 9.74 -1.04
CA VAL A 73 14.54 9.46 -1.17
C VAL A 73 14.02 8.62 0.01
N ILE A 74 14.84 7.71 0.53
CA ILE A 74 14.49 6.87 1.67
C ILE A 74 14.28 7.74 2.92
N GLU A 75 15.23 8.62 3.22
CA GLU A 75 15.15 9.52 4.37
C GLU A 75 13.97 10.49 4.27
N HIS A 76 13.70 11.02 3.06
CA HIS A 76 12.55 11.89 2.84
C HIS A 76 11.22 11.16 3.05
N LEU A 77 11.07 9.96 2.51
CA LEU A 77 9.85 9.16 2.70
C LEU A 77 9.65 8.84 4.18
N ALA A 78 10.69 8.37 4.87
CA ALA A 78 10.62 8.07 6.29
C ALA A 78 10.26 9.31 7.14
N THR A 79 10.86 10.47 6.83
CA THR A 79 10.56 11.73 7.51
C THR A 79 9.11 12.19 7.27
N TYR A 80 8.60 12.00 6.04
CA TYR A 80 7.23 12.32 5.69
C TYR A 80 6.23 11.49 6.51
N PHE A 81 6.48 10.19 6.66
CA PHE A 81 5.60 9.30 7.43
C PHE A 81 5.77 9.39 8.95
N ARG A 82 6.91 9.92 9.43
CA ARG A 82 7.13 10.21 10.86
C ARG A 82 6.21 11.31 11.39
N SER A 83 5.79 12.23 10.53
CA SER A 83 4.80 13.25 10.89
C SER A 83 3.41 12.63 10.84
N PRO A 84 2.63 12.62 11.95
CA PRO A 84 1.31 12.03 11.95
C PRO A 84 0.38 12.77 10.97
N ALA A 85 -0.44 12.01 10.25
CA ALA A 85 -1.49 12.60 9.42
C ALA A 85 -2.51 13.35 10.28
N SER A 86 -3.09 14.42 9.72
CA SER A 86 -4.12 15.19 10.39
C SER A 86 -5.36 14.33 10.65
N THR A 87 -5.81 14.27 11.90
CA THR A 87 -7.03 13.55 12.28
C THR A 87 -8.26 14.06 11.51
N LEU A 88 -8.30 15.35 11.17
CA LEU A 88 -9.37 15.94 10.38
C LEU A 88 -9.37 15.41 8.94
N GLU A 89 -8.18 15.31 8.33
CA GLU A 89 -8.04 14.82 6.95
C GLU A 89 -8.36 13.32 6.87
N ILE A 90 -7.91 12.53 7.87
CA ILE A 90 -8.27 11.11 8.00
C ILE A 90 -9.80 10.94 8.06
N GLU A 91 -10.47 11.69 8.93
CA GLU A 91 -11.92 11.57 9.10
C GLU A 91 -12.67 12.07 7.85
N ALA A 92 -12.18 13.11 7.17
CA ALA A 92 -12.72 13.53 5.89
C ALA A 92 -12.59 12.42 4.83
N GLN A 93 -11.42 11.79 4.72
CA GLN A 93 -11.16 10.70 3.79
C GLN A 93 -12.08 9.49 4.07
N ARG A 94 -12.19 9.11 5.35
CA ARG A 94 -13.07 8.04 5.82
C ARG A 94 -14.52 8.26 5.40
N ARG A 95 -15.03 9.48 5.59
CA ARG A 95 -16.41 9.83 5.21
C ARG A 95 -16.64 9.76 3.71
N THR A 96 -15.70 10.24 2.90
CA THR A 96 -15.79 10.16 1.44
C THR A 96 -15.93 8.71 0.97
N ILE A 97 -15.04 7.83 1.42
CA ILE A 97 -15.06 6.41 1.03
C ILE A 97 -16.33 5.71 1.54
N TRP A 98 -16.81 6.03 2.74
CA TRP A 98 -18.08 5.49 3.23
C TRP A 98 -19.29 5.99 2.44
N GLN A 99 -19.28 7.23 1.97
CA GLN A 99 -20.35 7.73 1.10
C GLN A 99 -20.38 6.96 -0.24
N GLU A 100 -19.22 6.72 -0.84
CA GLU A 100 -19.12 5.92 -2.06
C GLU A 100 -19.59 4.47 -1.86
N ASN A 101 -19.23 3.84 -0.73
CA ASN A 101 -19.65 2.48 -0.39
C ASN A 101 -21.16 2.34 -0.10
N ARG A 102 -21.91 3.43 0.11
CA ARG A 102 -23.37 3.34 0.28
C ARG A 102 -24.10 3.08 -1.04
N GLY A 103 -23.49 3.44 -2.16
CA GLY A 103 -24.07 3.28 -3.50
C GLY A 103 -23.67 1.99 -4.21
N GLU A 104 -22.62 1.32 -3.74
CA GLU A 104 -21.97 0.22 -4.45
C GLU A 104 -21.44 -0.84 -3.48
N LEU A 105 -21.43 -2.10 -3.92
CA LEU A 105 -20.83 -3.19 -3.14
C LEU A 105 -19.33 -2.98 -2.96
N LEU A 106 -18.76 -3.53 -1.88
CA LEU A 106 -17.31 -3.57 -1.72
C LEU A 106 -16.68 -4.42 -2.83
N PRO A 107 -15.53 -4.01 -3.39
CA PRO A 107 -14.85 -4.74 -4.46
C PRO A 107 -14.08 -5.94 -3.90
N ILE A 108 -14.80 -6.94 -3.37
CA ILE A 108 -14.22 -8.11 -2.70
C ILE A 108 -13.31 -8.90 -3.64
N ASP A 109 -13.73 -9.17 -4.88
CA ASP A 109 -12.92 -9.93 -5.85
C ASP A 109 -11.54 -9.28 -6.08
N HIS A 110 -11.49 -7.95 -6.14
CA HIS A 110 -10.22 -7.21 -6.31
C HIS A 110 -9.38 -7.25 -5.02
N ALA A 111 -10.02 -7.21 -3.86
CA ALA A 111 -9.34 -7.35 -2.57
C ALA A 111 -8.77 -8.76 -2.39
N GLU A 112 -9.48 -9.80 -2.84
CA GLU A 112 -9.00 -11.18 -2.81
C GLU A 112 -7.80 -11.39 -3.72
N ALA A 113 -7.83 -10.83 -4.94
CA ALA A 113 -6.69 -10.86 -5.85
C ALA A 113 -5.46 -10.17 -5.24
N ALA A 114 -5.62 -8.95 -4.70
CA ALA A 114 -4.54 -8.23 -4.05
C ALA A 114 -4.02 -8.95 -2.79
N ALA A 115 -4.89 -9.61 -2.03
CA ALA A 115 -4.49 -10.40 -0.87
C ALA A 115 -3.65 -11.63 -1.26
N VAL A 116 -3.90 -12.25 -2.44
CA VAL A 116 -3.05 -13.34 -2.95
C VAL A 116 -1.62 -12.85 -3.21
N GLU A 117 -1.43 -11.63 -3.71
CA GLU A 117 -0.08 -11.07 -3.91
C GLU A 117 0.67 -10.90 -2.58
N ILE A 118 -0.03 -10.45 -1.52
CA ILE A 118 0.53 -10.35 -0.17
C ILE A 118 0.90 -11.74 0.37
N GLU A 119 0.06 -12.75 0.16
CA GLU A 119 0.34 -14.12 0.59
C GLU A 119 1.56 -14.72 -0.10
N GLN A 120 1.71 -14.46 -1.40
CA GLN A 120 2.88 -14.89 -2.15
C GLN A 120 4.14 -14.23 -1.57
N ALA A 121 4.10 -12.91 -1.35
CA ALA A 121 5.22 -12.19 -0.74
C ALA A 121 5.57 -12.70 0.67
N ILE A 122 4.57 -13.06 1.49
CA ILE A 122 4.78 -13.67 2.82
C ILE A 122 5.39 -15.07 2.68
N SER A 123 4.89 -15.88 1.74
CA SER A 123 5.32 -17.28 1.54
C SER A 123 6.77 -17.39 1.07
N ASP A 124 7.25 -16.37 0.37
CA ASP A 124 8.65 -16.29 -0.08
C ASP A 124 9.64 -16.05 1.08
N VAL A 125 9.14 -15.60 2.24
CA VAL A 125 9.97 -15.37 3.43
C VAL A 125 10.05 -16.65 4.28
N VAL A 126 11.25 -17.19 4.43
CA VAL A 126 11.46 -18.42 5.21
C VAL A 126 11.36 -18.14 6.72
N GLY A 127 10.58 -18.95 7.42
CA GLY A 127 10.54 -18.96 8.90
C GLY A 127 9.61 -17.92 9.53
N VAL A 128 8.74 -17.28 8.73
CA VAL A 128 7.67 -16.42 9.26
C VAL A 128 6.37 -17.20 9.45
N ASP A 129 5.61 -16.82 10.47
CA ASP A 129 4.24 -17.30 10.64
C ASP A 129 3.31 -16.52 9.71
N SER A 130 2.79 -17.19 8.67
CA SER A 130 1.90 -16.58 7.69
C SER A 130 0.62 -16.01 8.30
N SER A 131 0.06 -16.64 9.34
CA SER A 131 -1.14 -16.14 10.01
C SER A 131 -0.84 -14.82 10.74
N GLU A 132 0.28 -14.77 11.46
CA GLU A 132 0.74 -13.56 12.14
C GLU A 132 1.00 -12.43 11.12
N GLN A 133 1.68 -12.74 10.01
CA GLN A 133 1.96 -11.73 8.98
C GLN A 133 0.70 -11.20 8.31
N LEU A 134 -0.26 -12.05 7.94
CA LEU A 134 -1.54 -11.58 7.38
C LEU A 134 -2.30 -10.69 8.36
N SER A 135 -2.24 -10.98 9.66
CA SER A 135 -2.83 -10.12 10.70
C SER A 135 -2.13 -8.75 10.76
N ARG A 136 -0.80 -8.70 10.67
CA ARG A 136 -0.03 -7.44 10.60
C ARG A 136 -0.39 -6.62 9.36
N TRP A 137 -0.53 -7.28 8.21
CA TRP A 137 -0.97 -6.62 6.97
C TRP A 137 -2.41 -6.10 7.09
N ALA A 138 -3.34 -6.86 7.68
CA ALA A 138 -4.71 -6.39 7.92
C ALA A 138 -4.74 -5.12 8.79
N ALA A 139 -3.95 -5.11 9.87
CA ALA A 139 -3.81 -3.95 10.75
C ALA A 139 -3.23 -2.73 10.00
N LEU A 140 -2.18 -2.93 9.20
CA LEU A 140 -1.62 -1.89 8.35
C LEU A 140 -2.67 -1.30 7.41
N TYR A 141 -3.42 -2.16 6.72
CA TYR A 141 -4.46 -1.70 5.80
C TYR A 141 -5.58 -0.94 6.52
N ALA A 142 -5.94 -1.33 7.74
CA ALA A 142 -6.94 -0.65 8.56
C ALA A 142 -6.59 0.82 8.84
N ASP A 143 -5.29 1.14 8.90
CA ASP A 143 -4.79 2.51 9.01
C ASP A 143 -4.66 3.19 7.63
N LEU A 144 -4.05 2.51 6.66
CA LEU A 144 -3.66 3.11 5.38
C LEU A 144 -4.83 3.47 4.45
N TRP A 145 -5.93 2.72 4.44
CA TRP A 145 -7.02 2.97 3.48
C TRP A 145 -7.61 4.39 3.61
N CYS A 146 -7.53 4.98 4.81
CA CYS A 146 -7.96 6.34 5.11
C CYS A 146 -6.82 7.34 5.32
N ASP A 147 -5.55 6.94 5.14
CA ASP A 147 -4.41 7.83 5.30
C ASP A 147 -4.34 8.85 4.14
N PRO A 148 -4.47 10.17 4.42
CA PRO A 148 -4.46 11.21 3.39
C PRO A 148 -3.08 11.43 2.77
N ARG A 149 -2.01 10.91 3.38
CA ARG A 149 -0.64 11.00 2.85
C ARG A 149 -0.43 10.12 1.62
N LEU A 150 -1.30 9.13 1.40
CA LEU A 150 -1.30 8.31 0.19
C LEU A 150 -2.00 9.02 -0.96
N GLY A 151 -1.46 8.87 -2.18
CA GLY A 151 -2.09 9.30 -3.42
C GLY A 151 -3.21 8.39 -3.93
N ALA A 152 -3.59 7.37 -3.15
CA ALA A 152 -4.50 6.31 -3.56
C ALA A 152 -5.83 6.85 -4.10
N SER A 153 -6.22 6.36 -5.28
CA SER A 153 -7.55 6.64 -5.86
C SER A 153 -8.68 6.15 -4.96
N ALA A 154 -9.88 6.70 -5.14
CA ALA A 154 -11.04 6.31 -4.34
C ALA A 154 -11.37 4.82 -4.48
N HIS A 155 -11.29 4.29 -5.71
CA HIS A 155 -11.42 2.87 -5.98
C HIS A 155 -10.36 2.03 -5.26
N ALA A 156 -9.07 2.39 -5.36
CA ALA A 156 -8.00 1.70 -4.66
C ALA A 156 -8.23 1.66 -3.15
N ARG A 157 -8.66 2.78 -2.54
CA ARG A 157 -8.98 2.85 -1.11
C ARG A 157 -10.15 1.96 -0.71
N ARG A 158 -11.17 1.80 -1.57
CA ARG A 158 -12.27 0.85 -1.34
C ARG A 158 -11.78 -0.59 -1.38
N VAL A 159 -10.86 -0.92 -2.29
CA VAL A 159 -10.20 -2.24 -2.32
C VAL A 159 -9.36 -2.45 -1.05
N MET A 160 -8.52 -1.47 -0.65
CA MET A 160 -7.74 -1.51 0.58
C MET A 160 -8.63 -1.73 1.83
N LEU A 161 -9.78 -1.07 1.90
CA LEU A 161 -10.76 -1.27 2.97
C LEU A 161 -11.31 -2.70 2.97
N ALA A 162 -11.67 -3.24 1.80
CA ALA A 162 -12.13 -4.62 1.67
C ALA A 162 -11.03 -5.64 2.05
N MET A 163 -9.77 -5.35 1.74
CA MET A 163 -8.62 -6.18 2.09
C MET A 163 -8.49 -6.37 3.61
N VAL A 164 -8.89 -5.41 4.44
CA VAL A 164 -8.88 -5.57 5.91
C VAL A 164 -9.65 -6.83 6.33
N SER A 165 -10.87 -7.00 5.81
CA SER A 165 -11.71 -8.17 6.12
C SER A 165 -11.14 -9.46 5.52
N VAL A 166 -10.68 -9.42 4.26
CA VAL A 166 -10.12 -10.59 3.57
C VAL A 166 -8.88 -11.10 4.31
N LEU A 167 -7.94 -10.22 4.65
CA LEU A 167 -6.69 -10.58 5.33
C LEU A 167 -6.94 -11.11 6.74
N HIS A 168 -7.89 -10.52 7.49
CA HIS A 168 -8.28 -11.04 8.80
C HIS A 168 -8.88 -12.45 8.72
N GLU A 169 -9.77 -12.68 7.76
CA GLU A 169 -10.38 -13.99 7.59
C GLU A 169 -9.35 -15.05 7.20
N ARG A 170 -8.45 -14.74 6.26
CA ARG A 170 -7.39 -15.67 5.85
C ARG A 170 -6.38 -15.93 6.98
N SER A 171 -6.03 -14.91 7.76
CA SER A 171 -5.22 -15.06 8.97
C SER A 171 -5.87 -16.03 9.96
N ARG A 172 -7.17 -15.87 10.23
CA ARG A 172 -7.95 -16.75 11.12
C ARG A 172 -7.97 -18.19 10.62
N LEU A 173 -8.24 -18.39 9.34
CA LEU A 173 -8.28 -19.72 8.72
C LEU A 173 -6.92 -20.44 8.82
N LEU A 174 -5.81 -19.75 8.60
CA LEU A 174 -4.47 -20.32 8.78
C LEU A 174 -4.17 -20.67 10.25
N ALA A 175 -4.58 -19.81 11.20
CA ALA A 175 -4.42 -20.11 12.63
C ALA A 175 -5.22 -21.35 13.07
N GLU A 176 -6.36 -21.59 12.43
CA GLU A 176 -7.20 -22.78 12.63
C GLU A 176 -6.70 -24.01 11.86
N GLY A 177 -5.64 -23.89 11.05
CA GLY A 177 -5.02 -24.98 10.30
C GLY A 177 -5.67 -25.29 8.94
N PHE A 178 -6.52 -24.40 8.42
CA PHE A 178 -7.12 -24.56 7.09
C PHE A 178 -6.12 -24.18 5.98
N ASN A 179 -6.18 -24.90 4.86
CA ASN A 179 -5.39 -24.59 3.68
C ASN A 179 -6.14 -23.58 2.79
N LEU A 180 -5.53 -22.42 2.53
CA LEU A 180 -6.13 -21.34 1.73
C LEU A 180 -6.25 -21.66 0.23
N ARG A 181 -5.62 -22.73 -0.27
CA ARG A 181 -5.64 -23.11 -1.71
C ARG A 181 -6.99 -23.60 -2.25
N GLY A 182 -8.06 -23.60 -1.46
CA GLY A 182 -9.38 -24.12 -1.83
C GLY A 182 -10.53 -23.11 -1.72
N ILE A 183 -10.24 -21.84 -1.47
CA ILE A 183 -11.25 -20.78 -1.31
C ILE A 183 -11.04 -19.76 -2.42
N SER A 184 -11.53 -20.10 -3.63
CA SER A 184 -11.60 -19.20 -4.79
C SER A 184 -12.81 -19.59 -5.62
#